data_AF-A0A317ZTS4-F1
#
_entry.id   AF-A0A317ZTS4-F1
#
_cell.length_a   1.000
_cell.length_b   1.000
_cell.length_c   1.000
_cell.angle_alpha   90.00
_cell.angle_beta   90.00
_cell.angle_gamma   90.00
#
_symmetry.space_group_name_H-M   'P 1'
#
loop_
_entity.id
_entity.type
_entity.pdbx_description
1 polymer ?
#
loop_
_entity_poly.entity_id
_entity_poly.type
_entity_poly.pdbx_seq_one_letter_code
_entity_poly.pdbx_strand_id
1 'polypeptide(L)'
;MPLVSPFENYHEVFWDVEDEPDPGLTSKTRMLALPAVSLATLRYVSAPADCLRPLTRGTVTEASMRLAKWKDNGARLSAWEVAHSFQMLYFRGPLSRGARVPLLGLDLIRATDELGCEGLEWYCDVPTTVDAFDFQTVRLKYALERYAPTLEP
;
A
#
# COMPACT_ATOMS: atom_id res chain seq x y z
N MET A 1 -1.55 1.22 27.66
CA MET A 1 -1.29 0.08 26.75
C MET A 1 -0.32 -0.85 27.46
N PRO A 2 -0.56 -2.18 27.47
CA PRO A 2 0.44 -3.11 27.98
C PRO A 2 1.70 -2.99 27.12
N LEU A 3 2.87 -3.09 27.76
CA LEU A 3 4.17 -3.09 27.09
C LEU A 3 4.29 -4.43 26.35
N VAL A 4 4.16 -4.39 25.03
CA VAL A 4 4.34 -5.56 24.17
C VAL A 4 5.81 -5.98 24.23
N SER A 5 6.04 -7.25 24.52
CA SER A 5 7.38 -7.84 24.60
C SER A 5 7.97 -7.98 23.19
N PRO A 6 9.27 -7.72 22.98
CA PRO A 6 9.92 -7.92 21.68
C PRO A 6 9.99 -9.39 21.25
N PHE A 7 9.54 -10.32 22.10
CA PHE A 7 9.51 -11.76 21.85
C PHE A 7 8.13 -12.29 21.46
N GLU A 8 7.07 -11.50 21.61
CA GLU A 8 5.72 -11.89 21.20
C GLU A 8 5.60 -11.80 19.67
N ASN A 9 5.07 -12.84 19.04
CA ASN A 9 4.84 -12.78 17.59
C ASN A 9 3.63 -11.88 17.28
N TYR A 10 3.59 -11.29 16.08
CA TYR A 10 2.52 -10.36 15.68
C TYR A 10 1.11 -10.94 15.91
N HIS A 11 0.93 -12.24 15.66
CA HIS A 11 -0.33 -12.93 15.89
C HIS A 11 -0.73 -13.07 17.37
N GLU A 12 0.24 -13.23 18.26
CA GLU A 12 0.04 -13.25 19.72
C GLU A 12 -0.27 -11.87 20.27
N VAL A 13 0.24 -10.80 19.66
CA VAL A 13 0.00 -9.42 20.10
C VAL A 13 -1.39 -8.92 19.67
N PHE A 14 -1.87 -9.35 18.50
CA PHE A 14 -3.14 -8.92 17.91
C PHE A 14 -4.15 -10.08 17.81
N TRP A 15 -4.14 -10.98 18.80
CA TRP A 15 -5.02 -12.15 18.81
C TRP A 15 -6.51 -11.79 18.92
N ASP A 16 -6.80 -10.65 19.55
CA ASP A 16 -8.12 -10.07 19.85
C ASP A 16 -8.67 -9.20 18.72
N VAL A 17 -7.88 -8.97 17.67
CA VAL A 17 -8.23 -8.14 16.52
C VAL A 17 -8.82 -9.01 15.40
N GLU A 18 -9.81 -8.47 14.68
CA GLU A 18 -10.48 -9.17 13.58
C GLU A 18 -9.51 -9.54 12.45
N ASP A 19 -9.79 -10.62 11.73
CA ASP A 19 -9.02 -10.95 10.51
C ASP A 19 -9.32 -9.91 9.42
N GLU A 20 -8.29 -9.50 8.67
CA GLU A 20 -8.49 -8.57 7.57
C GLU A 20 -9.37 -9.19 6.46
N PRO A 21 -10.26 -8.42 5.82
CA PRO A 21 -11.01 -8.90 4.67
C PRO A 21 -10.06 -9.23 3.51
N ASP A 22 -10.47 -10.13 2.60
CA ASP A 22 -9.65 -10.50 1.44
C ASP A 22 -9.28 -9.25 0.62
N PRO A 23 -7.98 -8.90 0.51
CA PRO A 23 -7.53 -7.72 -0.19
C PRO A 23 -7.63 -7.83 -1.73
N GLY A 24 -7.98 -9.01 -2.25
CA GLY A 24 -8.10 -9.25 -3.69
C GLY A 24 -6.77 -9.12 -4.41
N LEU A 25 -5.67 -9.56 -3.77
CA LEU A 25 -4.32 -9.41 -4.32
C LEU A 25 -4.12 -10.35 -5.50
N THR A 26 -3.83 -9.79 -6.68
CA THR A 26 -3.62 -10.59 -7.89
C THR A 26 -2.35 -10.21 -8.65
N SER A 27 -1.85 -11.14 -9.46
CA SER A 27 -0.78 -10.85 -10.43
C SER A 27 -1.24 -9.98 -11.60
N LYS A 28 -2.52 -9.56 -11.64
CA LYS A 28 -3.10 -8.64 -12.63
C LYS A 28 -3.46 -7.31 -11.95
N THR A 29 -2.46 -6.61 -11.43
CA THR A 29 -2.69 -5.36 -10.68
C THR A 29 -3.28 -4.25 -11.57
N ARG A 30 -4.29 -3.57 -11.04
CA ARG A 30 -4.92 -2.39 -11.68
C ARG A 30 -4.01 -1.17 -11.68
N MET A 31 -2.97 -1.18 -10.85
CA MET A 31 -1.99 -0.10 -10.77
C MET A 31 -1.35 0.19 -12.13
N LEU A 32 -1.18 -0.82 -13.00
CA LEU A 32 -0.60 -0.63 -14.33
C LEU A 32 -1.52 0.03 -15.36
N ALA A 33 -2.80 0.23 -15.04
CA ALA A 33 -3.72 1.01 -15.88
C ALA A 33 -3.63 2.53 -15.60
N LEU A 34 -2.96 2.94 -14.53
CA LEU A 34 -2.70 4.34 -14.24
C LEU A 34 -1.73 4.95 -15.28
N PRO A 35 -1.82 6.27 -15.54
CA PRO A 35 -0.81 6.98 -16.32
C PRO A 35 0.59 6.80 -15.71
N ALA A 36 1.62 6.76 -16.56
CA ALA A 36 3.00 6.57 -16.13
C ALA A 36 3.45 7.64 -15.10
N VAL A 37 3.04 8.89 -15.30
CA VAL A 37 3.29 9.99 -14.36
C VAL A 37 2.67 9.73 -12.99
N SER A 38 1.48 9.13 -12.94
CA SER A 38 0.77 8.84 -11.70
C SER A 38 1.52 7.76 -10.91
N LEU A 39 2.02 6.72 -11.57
CA LEU A 39 2.89 5.73 -10.93
C LEU A 39 4.22 6.35 -10.47
N ALA A 40 4.82 7.24 -11.26
CA ALA A 40 6.09 7.87 -10.94
C ALA A 40 6.02 8.88 -9.78
N THR A 41 4.85 9.49 -9.56
CA THR A 41 4.61 10.52 -8.54
C THR A 41 3.90 10.00 -7.28
N LEU A 42 3.68 8.68 -7.22
CA LEU A 42 3.09 8.02 -6.06
C LEU A 42 3.89 8.33 -4.79
N ARG A 43 3.16 8.80 -3.79
CA ARG A 43 3.68 9.16 -2.47
C ARG A 43 2.64 8.83 -1.41
N TYR A 44 3.09 8.58 -0.19
CA TYR A 44 2.19 8.28 0.92
C TYR A 44 2.38 9.26 2.06
N VAL A 45 1.29 9.51 2.76
CA VAL A 45 1.27 10.12 4.09
C VAL A 45 0.90 9.03 5.09
N SER A 46 1.36 9.19 6.32
CA SER A 46 1.17 8.24 7.40
C SER A 46 1.27 9.01 8.71
N ALA A 47 0.36 8.70 9.65
CA ALA A 47 0.50 9.08 11.04
C ALA A 47 1.73 8.40 11.67
N PRO A 48 2.28 8.93 12.77
CA PRO A 48 3.35 8.26 13.52
C PRO A 48 2.98 6.83 13.88
N ALA A 49 3.94 5.91 13.79
CA ALA A 49 3.69 4.48 13.98
C ALA A 49 3.21 4.14 15.40
N ASP A 50 3.59 4.93 16.40
CA ASP A 50 3.13 4.82 17.79
C ASP A 50 1.68 5.30 18.00
N CYS A 51 1.15 6.11 17.07
CA CYS A 51 -0.25 6.52 17.03
C CYS A 51 -1.14 5.51 16.29
N LEU A 52 -0.58 4.67 15.42
CA LEU A 52 -1.37 3.68 14.70
C LEU A 52 -1.95 2.62 15.63
N ARG A 53 -3.23 2.32 15.43
CA ARG A 53 -3.99 1.29 16.13
C ARG A 53 -4.63 0.39 15.09
N PRO A 54 -4.02 -0.76 14.76
CA PRO A 54 -4.62 -1.68 13.79
C PRO A 54 -5.95 -2.21 14.33
N LEU A 55 -6.98 -2.21 13.47
CA LEU A 55 -8.31 -2.75 13.75
C LEU A 55 -8.52 -4.14 13.16
N THR A 56 -7.62 -4.56 12.27
CA THR A 56 -7.58 -5.88 11.65
C THR A 56 -6.18 -6.48 11.80
N ARG A 57 -6.03 -7.77 11.55
CA ARG A 57 -4.72 -8.45 11.42
C ARG A 57 -4.58 -9.11 10.05
N GLY A 58 -3.39 -8.98 9.47
CA GLY A 58 -3.02 -9.61 8.21
C GLY A 58 -2.00 -8.80 7.42
N THR A 59 -1.81 -9.16 6.15
CA THR A 59 -0.73 -8.66 5.30
C THR A 59 -0.86 -7.17 5.02
N VAL A 60 -2.08 -6.66 4.77
CA VAL A 60 -2.30 -5.23 4.48
C VAL A 60 -2.05 -4.39 5.72
N THR A 61 -2.51 -4.89 6.87
CA THR A 61 -2.29 -4.23 8.16
C THR A 61 -0.80 -4.16 8.49
N GLU A 62 -0.09 -5.28 8.40
CA GLU A 62 1.35 -5.33 8.65
C GLU A 62 2.13 -4.41 7.70
N ALA A 63 1.76 -4.38 6.43
CA ALA A 63 2.36 -3.50 5.44
C ALA A 63 2.14 -2.02 5.78
N SER A 64 0.94 -1.68 6.26
CA SER A 64 0.59 -0.32 6.71
C SER A 64 1.43 0.14 7.90
N MET A 65 1.54 -0.71 8.94
CA MET A 65 2.39 -0.45 10.11
C MET A 65 3.86 -0.30 9.72
N ARG A 66 4.33 -1.09 8.75
CA ARG A 66 5.70 -1.03 8.25
C ARG A 66 5.99 0.26 7.48
N LEU A 67 5.03 0.76 6.69
CA LEU A 67 5.14 2.07 6.02
C LEU A 67 5.30 3.20 7.02
N ALA A 68 4.45 3.23 8.05
CA ALA A 68 4.56 4.22 9.12
C ALA A 68 5.93 4.15 9.79
N LYS A 69 6.40 2.94 10.12
CA LYS A 69 7.71 2.78 10.77
C LYS A 69 8.88 3.19 9.89
N TRP A 70 8.83 2.90 8.58
CA TRP A 70 9.85 3.37 7.63
C TRP A 70 9.88 4.90 7.58
N LYS A 71 8.71 5.53 7.53
CA LYS A 71 8.60 6.99 7.52
C LYS A 71 9.14 7.62 8.81
N ASP A 72 8.78 7.08 9.97
CA ASP A 72 9.28 7.55 11.29
C ASP A 72 10.80 7.43 11.42
N ASN A 73 11.37 6.38 10.82
CA ASN A 73 12.82 6.19 10.76
C ASN A 73 13.50 7.09 9.70
N GLY A 74 12.76 7.97 9.02
CA GLY A 74 13.29 8.89 8.02
C GLY A 74 13.60 8.25 6.66
N ALA A 75 13.08 7.06 6.37
CA ALA A 75 13.29 6.40 5.09
C ALA A 75 12.59 7.18 3.96
N ARG A 76 13.32 7.50 2.90
CA ARG A 76 12.81 8.18 1.70
C ARG A 76 12.66 7.19 0.55
N LEU A 77 11.69 6.30 0.67
CA LEU A 77 11.41 5.28 -0.32
C LEU A 77 10.44 5.81 -1.39
N SER A 78 10.81 5.67 -2.65
CA SER A 78 9.87 5.81 -3.76
C SER A 78 8.80 4.70 -3.70
N ALA A 79 7.64 4.94 -4.32
CA ALA A 79 6.59 3.93 -4.40
C ALA A 79 7.07 2.63 -5.09
N TRP A 80 8.00 2.75 -6.04
CA TRP A 80 8.61 1.58 -6.68
C TRP A 80 9.44 0.75 -5.71
N GLU A 81 10.26 1.39 -4.88
CA GLU A 81 11.05 0.72 -3.84
C GLU A 81 10.16 0.10 -2.76
N VAL A 82 9.07 0.79 -2.39
CA VAL A 82 8.04 0.23 -1.49
C VAL A 82 7.44 -1.04 -2.10
N ALA A 83 6.97 -0.98 -3.35
CA ALA A 83 6.38 -2.12 -4.03
C ALA A 83 7.37 -3.29 -4.13
N HIS A 84 8.63 -3.02 -4.47
CA HIS A 84 9.67 -4.06 -4.50
C HIS A 84 9.91 -4.66 -3.11
N SER A 85 9.96 -3.83 -2.07
CA SER A 85 10.13 -4.29 -0.69
C SER A 85 8.97 -5.17 -0.27
N PHE A 86 7.73 -4.77 -0.58
CA PHE A 86 6.53 -5.57 -0.34
C PHE A 86 6.54 -6.91 -1.09
N GLN A 87 6.84 -6.89 -2.38
CA GLN A 87 7.01 -8.10 -3.20
C GLN A 87 7.99 -9.09 -2.55
N MET A 88 9.12 -8.56 -2.06
CA MET A 88 10.17 -9.35 -1.45
C MET A 88 9.88 -9.73 0.00
N LEU A 89 9.02 -9.04 0.74
CA LEU A 89 8.72 -9.36 2.13
C LEU A 89 7.55 -10.34 2.25
N TYR A 90 6.49 -10.13 1.47
CA TYR A 90 5.22 -10.84 1.66
C TYR A 90 4.96 -11.92 0.60
N PHE A 91 5.60 -11.84 -0.56
CA PHE A 91 5.27 -12.71 -1.71
C PHE A 91 6.48 -13.48 -2.22
N ARG A 92 7.41 -13.88 -1.33
CA ARG A 92 8.60 -14.68 -1.71
C ARG A 92 8.17 -16.02 -2.30
N GLY A 93 8.52 -16.27 -3.56
CA GLY A 93 8.22 -17.52 -4.26
C GLY A 93 8.84 -17.58 -5.66
N PRO A 94 8.57 -18.63 -6.46
CA PRO A 94 9.06 -18.73 -7.83
C PRO A 94 8.69 -17.52 -8.69
N LEU A 95 7.54 -16.90 -8.42
CA LEU A 95 7.03 -15.71 -9.09
C LEU A 95 7.73 -14.40 -8.67
N SER A 96 8.40 -14.37 -7.51
CA SER A 96 9.15 -13.19 -7.06
C SER A 96 10.58 -13.15 -7.60
N ARG A 97 11.09 -14.28 -8.12
CA ARG A 97 12.44 -14.37 -8.70
C ARG A 97 12.38 -14.02 -10.18
N GLY A 98 12.71 -12.77 -10.52
CA GLY A 98 12.93 -12.33 -11.90
C GLY A 98 11.80 -11.51 -12.52
N ALA A 99 10.70 -11.25 -11.79
CA ALA A 99 9.72 -10.26 -12.23
C ALA A 99 10.37 -8.86 -12.16
N ARG A 100 10.53 -8.23 -13.34
CA ARG A 100 11.04 -6.84 -13.45
C ARG A 100 10.09 -5.82 -12.83
N VAL A 101 8.81 -6.19 -12.67
CA VAL A 101 7.75 -5.33 -12.14
C VAL A 101 7.19 -6.00 -10.88
N PRO A 102 7.17 -5.32 -9.72
CA PRO A 102 6.68 -5.89 -8.47
C PRO A 102 5.14 -5.88 -8.42
N LEU A 103 4.48 -6.69 -9.26
CA LEU A 103 3.02 -6.64 -9.47
C LEU A 103 2.21 -6.81 -8.18
N LEU A 104 2.54 -7.79 -7.33
CA LEU A 104 1.85 -8.00 -6.06
C LEU A 104 2.23 -6.93 -5.03
N GLY A 105 3.44 -6.38 -5.14
CA GLY A 105 3.86 -5.24 -4.33
C GLY A 105 3.08 -3.96 -4.64
N LEU A 106 2.83 -3.68 -5.92
CA LEU A 106 1.98 -2.58 -6.38
C LEU A 106 0.53 -2.79 -5.93
N ASP A 107 0.03 -4.01 -6.01
CA ASP A 107 -1.33 -4.31 -5.56
C ASP A 107 -1.46 -4.20 -4.03
N LEU A 108 -0.41 -4.51 -3.28
CA LEU A 108 -0.37 -4.28 -1.84
C LEU A 108 -0.35 -2.78 -1.49
N ILE A 109 0.29 -1.92 -2.29
CA ILE A 109 0.18 -0.46 -2.14
C ILE A 109 -1.29 -0.01 -2.27
N ARG A 110 -1.98 -0.46 -3.33
CA ARG A 110 -3.41 -0.20 -3.53
C ARG A 110 -4.20 -0.64 -2.29
N ALA A 111 -4.01 -1.88 -1.85
CA ALA A 111 -4.72 -2.41 -0.69
C ALA A 111 -4.44 -1.60 0.59
N THR A 112 -3.23 -1.07 0.78
CA THR A 112 -2.93 -0.19 1.94
C THR A 112 -3.64 1.17 1.88
N ASP A 113 -3.97 1.70 0.69
CA ASP A 113 -4.78 2.93 0.57
C ASP A 113 -6.27 2.67 0.84
N GLU A 114 -6.75 1.45 0.54
CA GLU A 114 -8.16 1.07 0.65
C GLU A 114 -8.52 0.51 2.04
N LEU A 115 -7.68 -0.37 2.58
CA LEU A 115 -7.93 -1.18 3.77
C LEU A 115 -6.88 -0.99 4.88
N GLY A 116 -5.88 -0.13 4.65
CA GLY A 116 -4.79 0.08 5.59
C GLY A 116 -5.19 0.78 6.89
N CYS A 117 -4.20 1.01 7.76
CA CYS A 117 -4.43 1.69 9.04
C CYS A 117 -4.90 3.14 8.85
N GLU A 118 -5.75 3.62 9.76
CA GLU A 118 -6.20 5.01 9.77
C GLU A 118 -5.01 5.99 9.78
N GLY A 119 -5.09 7.02 8.93
CA GLY A 119 -4.04 8.01 8.78
C GLY A 119 -2.92 7.62 7.80
N LEU A 120 -2.98 6.44 7.17
CA LEU A 120 -2.18 6.09 6.00
C LEU A 120 -2.99 6.34 4.72
N GLU A 121 -2.44 7.15 3.82
CA GLU A 121 -3.09 7.45 2.55
C GLU A 121 -2.06 7.61 1.43
N TRP A 122 -2.44 7.21 0.22
CA TRP A 122 -1.60 7.35 -0.98
C TRP A 122 -2.12 8.43 -1.91
N TYR A 123 -1.20 9.18 -2.49
CA TYR A 123 -1.47 10.26 -3.43
C TYR A 123 -0.61 10.11 -4.67
N CYS A 124 -1.14 10.53 -5.81
CA CYS A 124 -0.42 10.60 -7.07
C CYS A 124 -0.88 11.81 -7.88
N ASP A 125 -0.06 12.21 -8.84
CA ASP A 125 -0.39 13.28 -9.76
C ASP A 125 -1.02 12.69 -11.04
N VAL A 126 -2.18 13.22 -11.42
CA VAL A 126 -2.94 12.79 -12.61
C VAL A 126 -3.13 13.97 -13.56
N PRO A 127 -3.14 13.75 -14.89
CA PRO A 127 -3.50 14.80 -15.83
C PRO A 127 -4.89 15.37 -15.54
N THR A 128 -5.03 16.69 -15.69
CA THR A 128 -6.36 17.33 -15.63
C THR A 128 -7.24 16.88 -16.80
N THR A 129 -8.53 17.17 -16.74
CA THR A 129 -9.45 16.90 -17.87
C THR A 129 -9.33 17.95 -18.98
N VAL A 130 -8.68 19.08 -18.71
CA VAL A 130 -8.59 20.23 -19.61
C VAL A 130 -7.27 20.21 -20.40
N ASP A 131 -6.15 19.93 -19.72
CA ASP A 131 -4.82 19.83 -20.32
C ASP A 131 -4.07 18.59 -19.78
N ALA A 132 -3.46 17.84 -20.69
CA ALA A 132 -2.69 16.64 -20.39
C ALA A 132 -1.29 16.93 -19.79
N PHE A 133 -0.82 18.17 -19.88
CA PHE A 133 0.45 18.63 -19.31
C PHE A 133 0.28 19.36 -17.97
N ASP A 134 -0.96 19.67 -17.60
CA ASP A 134 -1.29 20.13 -16.25
C ASP A 134 -1.68 18.93 -15.37
N PHE A 135 -1.17 18.93 -14.15
CA PHE A 135 -1.35 17.83 -13.20
C PHE A 135 -2.04 18.32 -11.92
N GLN A 136 -2.89 17.45 -11.39
CA GLN A 136 -3.50 17.63 -10.07
C GLN A 136 -3.16 16.44 -9.18
N THR A 137 -2.90 16.70 -7.91
CA THR A 137 -2.70 15.66 -6.90
C THR A 137 -4.04 15.12 -6.44
N VAL A 138 -4.22 13.81 -6.50
CA VAL A 138 -5.43 13.12 -6.03
C VAL A 138 -5.06 11.91 -5.18
N ARG A 139 -5.98 11.46 -4.32
CA ARG A 139 -5.82 10.19 -3.59
C ARG A 139 -5.83 9.03 -4.58
N LEU A 140 -5.01 8.01 -4.33
CA LEU A 140 -4.81 6.86 -5.23
C LEU A 140 -6.13 6.16 -5.57
N LYS A 141 -7.01 5.92 -4.60
CA LYS A 141 -8.35 5.35 -4.85
C LYS A 141 -9.12 6.09 -5.96
N TYR A 142 -9.08 7.42 -5.99
CA TYR A 142 -9.79 8.22 -6.99
C TYR A 142 -9.13 8.15 -8.37
N ALA A 143 -7.79 8.06 -8.41
CA ALA A 143 -7.08 7.81 -9.65
C ALA A 143 -7.44 6.43 -10.23
N LEU A 144 -7.51 5.40 -9.39
CA LEU A 144 -7.89 4.05 -9.80
C LEU A 144 -9.34 3.98 -10.27
N GLU A 145 -10.28 4.64 -9.61
CA GLU A 145 -11.66 4.74 -10.07
C GLU A 145 -11.75 5.38 -11.48
N ARG A 146 -10.94 6.40 -11.75
CA ARG A 146 -10.92 7.10 -13.04
C ARG A 146 -10.30 6.29 -14.18
N TYR A 147 -9.19 5.60 -13.93
CA TYR A 147 -8.38 4.97 -14.98
C TYR A 147 -8.50 3.44 -15.02
N ALA A 148 -9.00 2.82 -13.95
CA ALA A 148 -9.12 1.38 -13.80
C ALA A 148 -10.44 0.99 -13.10
N PRO A 149 -11.60 1.47 -13.58
CA PRO A 149 -12.88 1.24 -12.93
C PRO A 149 -13.16 -0.27 -12.79
N THR A 150 -13.65 -0.67 -11.62
CA THR A 150 -14.16 -2.02 -11.40
C THR A 150 -15.38 -2.19 -12.30
N LEU A 151 -15.29 -3.00 -13.35
CA LEU A 151 -16.50 -3.50 -14.01
C LEU A 151 -17.15 -4.45 -13.01
N GLU A 152 -18.33 -4.08 -12.49
CA GLU A 152 -19.17 -5.06 -11.80
C GLU A 152 -19.48 -6.19 -12.80
N PRO A 153 -19.40 -7.46 -12.36
CA PRO A 153 -19.73 -8.60 -13.21
C PRO A 153 -21.21 -8.64 -13.61
#